data_AF-A0A842Q612-F1
#
_entry.id   AF-A0A842Q612-F1
#
_cell.length_a   1.000
_cell.length_b   1.000
_cell.length_c   1.000
_cell.angle_alpha   90.00
_cell.angle_beta   90.00
_cell.angle_gamma   90.00
#
_symmetry.space_group_name_H-M   'P 1'
#
loop_
_entity.id
_entity.type
_entity.pdbx_description
1 polymer ?
#
loop_
_entity_poly.entity_id
_entity_poly.type
_entity_poly.pdbx_seq_one_letter_code
_entity_poly.pdbx_strand_id
1 'polypeptide(L)'
;MARVEQNSMPISLHYALTDSQCSVCGGQLEWQADFDNINQPKYISQHCNQEYAIHIDTVKVEVVGKASKDKQGYEQEKNLISTKEGEPKALQMAEAMKRQQQQPENSEKK
;
A
#
# COMPACT_ATOMS: atom_id res chain seq x y z
N MET A 1 14.90 6.47 26.08
CA MET A 1 13.80 7.46 26.18
C MET A 1 14.27 8.70 25.45
N ALA A 2 13.53 9.14 24.44
CA ALA A 2 13.89 10.33 23.66
C ALA A 2 13.45 11.57 24.44
N ARG A 3 14.41 12.28 25.03
CA ARG A 3 14.15 13.62 25.57
C ARG A 3 13.90 14.56 24.41
N VAL A 4 13.00 15.53 24.60
CA VAL A 4 12.79 16.59 23.61
C VAL A 4 14.07 17.42 23.52
N GLU A 5 14.85 17.21 22.47
CA GLU A 5 16.04 17.98 22.12
C GLU A 5 15.72 18.96 20.98
N GLN A 6 16.32 20.15 21.02
CA GLN A 6 16.08 21.22 20.04
C GLN A 6 16.59 20.93 18.61
N ASN A 7 17.27 19.79 18.38
CA ASN A 7 17.83 19.37 17.09
C ASN A 7 17.71 17.85 16.89
N SER A 8 16.49 17.30 17.02
CA SER A 8 16.27 15.86 16.87
C SER A 8 16.01 15.46 15.41
N MET A 9 16.45 14.25 15.04
CA MET A 9 16.06 13.66 13.76
C MET A 9 14.53 13.47 13.71
N PRO A 10 13.91 13.52 12.52
CA PRO A 10 12.48 13.25 12.38
C PRO A 10 12.13 11.89 12.98
N ILE A 11 11.16 11.88 13.88
CA ILE A 11 10.63 10.66 14.51
C ILE A 11 9.19 10.41 14.06
N SER A 12 8.73 9.16 14.19
CA SER A 12 7.33 8.84 13.93
C SER A 12 6.42 9.64 14.86
N LEU A 13 5.34 10.22 14.29
CA LEU A 13 4.34 10.97 15.03
C LEU A 13 3.77 10.17 16.21
N HIS A 14 3.58 8.85 16.05
CA HIS A 14 3.09 7.99 17.12
C HIS A 14 3.96 8.10 18.39
N TYR A 15 5.28 7.97 18.24
CA TYR A 15 6.21 8.07 19.38
C TYR A 15 6.31 9.49 19.93
N ALA A 16 6.22 10.50 19.06
CA ALA A 16 6.17 11.89 19.52
C ALA A 16 4.96 12.15 20.42
N LEU A 17 3.81 11.52 20.14
CA LEU A 17 2.60 11.69 20.94
C LEU A 17 2.58 10.84 22.21
N THR A 18 3.18 9.64 22.21
CA THR A 18 3.11 8.72 23.38
C THR A 18 4.27 8.88 24.35
N ASP A 19 5.47 9.21 23.86
CA ASP A 19 6.71 9.03 24.62
C ASP A 19 7.41 10.36 24.95
N SER A 20 6.86 11.48 24.48
CA SER A 20 7.46 12.80 24.72
C SER A 20 7.34 13.22 26.19
N GLN A 21 8.48 13.63 26.74
CA GLN A 21 8.61 14.08 28.12
C GLN A 21 9.07 15.54 28.17
N CYS A 22 8.57 16.26 29.17
CA CYS A 22 9.01 17.60 29.50
C CYS A 22 10.51 17.61 29.77
N SER A 23 11.21 18.56 29.15
CA SER A 23 12.67 18.72 29.31
C SER A 23 13.09 19.11 30.72
N VAL A 24 12.17 19.73 31.50
CA VAL A 24 12.43 20.25 32.85
C VAL A 24 12.20 19.20 33.93
N CYS A 25 11.02 18.57 33.95
CA CYS A 25 10.61 17.67 35.03
C CYS A 25 10.59 16.18 34.65
N GLY A 26 10.76 15.86 33.35
CA GLY A 26 10.64 14.49 32.84
C GLY A 26 9.21 13.93 32.80
N GLY A 27 8.20 14.71 33.18
CA GLY A 27 6.80 14.32 33.12
C GLY A 27 6.33 14.15 31.66
N GLN A 28 5.37 13.26 31.44
CA GLN A 28 4.79 13.05 30.11
C GLN A 28 4.03 14.30 29.65
N LEU A 29 4.22 14.68 28.38
CA LEU A 29 3.50 15.79 27.77
C LEU A 29 2.11 15.34 27.30
N GLU A 30 1.09 16.13 27.62
CA GLU A 30 -0.27 15.93 27.10
C GLU A 30 -0.48 16.81 25.88
N TRP A 31 -0.80 16.19 24.74
CA TRP A 31 -0.87 16.85 23.45
C TRP A 31 -2.30 17.19 23.06
N GLN A 32 -2.50 18.41 22.58
CA GLN A 32 -3.72 18.86 21.94
C GLN A 32 -3.47 19.06 20.45
N ALA A 33 -4.39 18.57 19.62
CA ALA A 33 -4.35 18.80 18.18
C ALA A 33 -4.80 20.23 17.87
N ASP A 34 -4.00 20.94 17.07
CA ASP A 34 -4.33 22.24 16.48
C ASP A 34 -4.34 22.08 14.95
N PHE A 35 -5.55 22.10 14.40
CA PHE A 35 -5.82 21.94 12.98
C PHE A 35 -6.50 23.18 12.37
N ASP A 36 -6.36 24.34 12.99
CA ASP A 36 -6.92 25.60 12.50
C ASP A 36 -6.43 25.91 11.07
N ASN A 37 -5.17 25.56 10.77
CA ASN A 37 -4.64 25.54 9.43
C ASN A 37 -4.44 24.10 8.94
N ILE A 38 -5.35 23.62 8.09
CA ILE A 38 -5.29 22.27 7.52
C ILE A 38 -4.02 21.98 6.73
N ASN A 39 -3.36 23.02 6.18
CA ASN A 39 -2.12 22.86 5.42
C ASN A 39 -0.88 22.78 6.32
N GLN A 40 -1.01 23.09 7.61
CA GLN A 40 0.06 23.09 8.61
C GLN A 40 -0.48 22.56 9.95
N PRO A 41 -0.95 21.30 9.99
CA PRO A 41 -1.43 20.72 11.23
C PRO A 41 -0.28 20.59 12.22
N LYS A 42 -0.56 20.86 13.49
CA LYS A 42 0.42 20.71 14.56
C LYS A 42 -0.23 20.15 15.82
N TYR A 43 0.60 19.65 16.72
CA TYR A 43 0.18 19.30 18.08
C TYR A 43 0.89 20.23 19.05
N ILE A 44 0.15 20.77 20.01
CA ILE A 44 0.67 21.68 21.02
C ILE A 44 0.53 21.05 22.41
N SER A 45 1.48 21.34 23.29
CA SER A 45 1.42 20.97 24.69
C SER A 45 2.01 22.10 25.53
N GLN A 46 1.45 22.33 26.71
CA GLN A 46 1.99 23.29 27.66
C GLN A 46 2.29 22.59 28.98
N HIS A 47 3.54 22.63 29.41
CA HIS A 47 3.96 22.00 30.67
C HIS A 47 5.16 22.74 31.25
N CYS A 48 5.23 22.87 32.58
CA CYS A 48 6.29 23.61 33.27
C CYS A 48 6.54 25.03 32.70
N ASN A 49 5.48 25.75 32.33
CA ASN A 49 5.55 27.09 31.70
C ASN A 49 6.35 27.14 30.39
N GLN A 50 6.52 25.99 29.71
CA GLN A 50 7.04 25.90 28.36
C GLN A 50 5.96 25.39 27.42
N GLU A 51 5.92 25.99 26.23
CA GLU A 51 5.13 25.49 25.11
C GLU A 51 5.98 24.56 24.27
N TYR A 52 5.38 23.44 23.90
CA TYR A 52 5.95 22.41 23.04
C TYR A 52 5.06 22.30 21.81
N ALA A 53 5.68 22.08 20.65
CA ALA A 53 4.97 21.90 19.40
C ALA A 53 5.57 20.76 18.57
N ILE A 54 4.71 19.87 18.06
CA ILE A 54 5.08 18.89 17.04
C ILE A 54 4.57 19.42 15.69
N HIS A 55 5.50 19.65 14.78
CA HIS A 55 5.21 20.00 13.39
C HIS A 55 5.27 18.74 12.53
N ILE A 56 4.37 18.64 11.55
CA ILE A 56 4.33 17.52 10.62
C ILE A 56 5.07 17.91 9.34
N ASP A 57 6.38 17.61 9.31
CA ASP A 57 7.24 18.00 8.18
C ASP A 57 7.20 17.00 7.02
N THR A 58 7.03 15.71 7.31
CA THR A 58 7.03 14.63 6.31
C THR A 58 5.69 13.91 6.28
N VAL A 59 5.09 13.84 5.10
CA VAL A 59 3.81 13.15 4.86
C VAL A 59 3.96 12.11 3.76
N LYS A 60 3.27 10.97 3.90
CA LYS A 60 3.16 9.93 2.88
C LYS A 60 1.69 9.78 2.49
N VAL A 61 1.40 9.87 1.20
CA VAL A 61 0.05 9.64 0.67
C VAL A 61 0.00 8.23 0.11
N GLU A 62 -0.94 7.43 0.61
CA GLU A 62 -1.15 6.06 0.17
C GLU A 62 -2.60 5.89 -0.29
N VAL A 63 -2.81 5.05 -1.31
CA VAL A 63 -4.15 4.69 -1.78
C VAL A 63 -4.66 3.53 -0.92
N VAL A 64 -5.60 3.82 0.00
CA VAL A 64 -6.17 2.81 0.92
C VAL A 64 -7.27 1.97 0.26
N GLY A 65 -7.76 2.37 -0.92
CA GLY A 65 -8.73 1.63 -1.72
C GLY A 65 -9.29 2.48 -2.86
N LYS A 66 -9.99 1.84 -3.82
CA LYS A 66 -10.80 2.56 -4.82
C LYS A 66 -12.15 2.85 -4.18
N ALA A 67 -12.54 4.11 -4.07
CA ALA A 67 -13.89 4.47 -3.68
C ALA A 67 -14.86 3.96 -4.76
N SER A 68 -15.55 2.86 -4.47
CA SER A 68 -16.50 2.25 -5.39
C SER A 68 -17.66 3.21 -5.62
N LYS A 69 -17.67 3.90 -6.75
CA LYS A 69 -18.93 4.23 -7.41
C LYS A 69 -19.27 3.04 -8.30
N ASP A 70 -20.44 2.47 -8.04
CA ASP A 70 -21.20 1.52 -8.83
C ASP A 70 -20.50 0.85 -10.03
N LYS A 71 -20.46 -0.49 -9.98
CA LYS A 71 -20.51 -1.41 -11.14
C LYS A 71 -20.07 -0.79 -12.46
N GLN A 72 -18.77 -0.70 -12.69
CA GLN A 72 -18.24 -0.92 -14.03
C GLN A 72 -16.87 -1.57 -13.90
N GLY A 73 -16.79 -2.76 -14.50
CA GLY A 73 -15.72 -3.71 -14.31
C GLY A 73 -14.36 -3.09 -14.60
N TYR A 74 -13.44 -3.30 -13.68
CA TYR A 74 -12.05 -3.47 -14.05
C TYR A 74 -11.40 -4.36 -13.00
N GLU A 75 -11.46 -5.65 -13.28
CA GLU A 75 -10.47 -6.60 -12.80
C GLU A 75 -9.08 -6.02 -13.14
N GLN A 76 -8.33 -5.57 -12.13
CA GLN A 76 -6.87 -5.55 -12.25
C GLN A 76 -6.43 -6.95 -11.86
N GLU A 77 -6.45 -7.87 -12.83
CA GLU A 77 -5.33 -8.12 -13.73
C GLU A 77 -4.08 -8.45 -12.91
N LYS A 78 -4.08 -9.72 -12.49
CA LYS A 78 -2.86 -10.51 -12.35
C LYS A 78 -1.98 -10.22 -13.56
N ASN A 79 -0.72 -9.91 -13.28
CA ASN A 79 0.38 -9.98 -14.22
C ASN A 79 0.21 -11.20 -15.16
N LEU A 80 -0.28 -10.96 -16.38
CA LEU A 80 -0.20 -11.90 -17.49
C LEU A 80 0.48 -11.20 -18.65
N ILE A 81 1.77 -11.51 -18.75
CA ILE A 81 2.43 -11.93 -19.98
C ILE A 81 1.45 -12.09 -21.15
N SER A 82 1.59 -11.15 -22.09
CA SER A 82 1.54 -11.33 -23.53
C SER A 82 1.25 -12.76 -23.98
N THR A 83 0.17 -12.94 -24.75
CA THR A 83 0.18 -13.21 -26.20
C THR A 83 -1.07 -14.00 -26.58
N LYS A 84 -1.90 -13.41 -27.46
CA LYS A 84 -2.78 -14.03 -28.47
C LYS A 84 -3.74 -15.16 -28.05
N GLU A 85 -5.03 -14.80 -28.12
CA GLU A 85 -6.02 -15.47 -28.98
C GLU A 85 -6.16 -17.00 -28.85
N GLY A 86 -7.08 -17.39 -27.97
CA GLY A 86 -8.34 -17.95 -28.45
C GLY A 86 -8.31 -19.33 -29.12
N GLU A 87 -8.07 -20.38 -28.33
CA GLU A 87 -8.78 -21.66 -28.49
C GLU A 87 -8.66 -22.51 -27.21
N PRO A 88 -9.77 -23.06 -26.65
CA PRO A 88 -9.67 -23.94 -25.50
C PRO A 88 -8.94 -25.23 -25.85
N LYS A 89 -7.94 -25.62 -25.04
CA LYS A 89 -7.12 -26.85 -25.16
C LYS A 89 -7.91 -28.13 -25.49
N ALA A 90 -9.19 -28.19 -25.10
CA ALA A 90 -10.07 -29.31 -25.42
C ALA A 90 -10.31 -29.49 -26.93
N LEU A 91 -10.41 -28.41 -27.71
CA LEU A 91 -10.62 -28.47 -29.16
C LEU A 91 -9.36 -28.97 -29.89
N GLN A 92 -8.18 -28.50 -29.49
CA GLN A 92 -6.90 -28.95 -30.07
C GLN A 92 -6.65 -30.45 -29.84
N MET A 93 -7.02 -30.98 -28.67
CA MET A 93 -6.90 -32.41 -28.39
C MET A 93 -7.87 -33.25 -29.22
N ALA A 94 -9.11 -32.77 -29.40
CA ALA A 94 -10.10 -33.45 -30.23
C ALA A 94 -9.70 -33.51 -31.71
N GLU A 95 -9.10 -32.44 -32.24
CA GLU A 95 -8.57 -32.43 -33.61
C GLU A 95 -7.36 -33.35 -33.79
N ALA A 96 -6.44 -33.39 -32.82
CA ALA A 96 -5.27 -34.26 -32.86
C ALA A 96 -5.66 -35.75 -32.85
N MET A 97 -6.69 -36.13 -32.09
CA MET A 97 -7.18 -37.51 -32.05
C MET A 97 -7.91 -37.91 -33.34
N LYS A 98 -8.59 -36.97 -34.02
CA LYS A 98 -9.20 -37.22 -35.34
C LYS A 98 -8.17 -37.53 -36.42
N ARG A 99 -7.04 -36.83 -36.42
CA ARG A 99 -5.96 -37.02 -37.43
C ARG A 99 -5.26 -38.38 -37.29
N GLN A 100 -5.18 -38.95 -36.09
CA GLN A 100 -4.59 -40.27 -35.86
C GLN A 100 -5.51 -41.43 -36.30
N GLN A 101 -6.82 -41.22 -36.41
CA GLN A 101 -7.77 -42.26 -36.84
C GLN A 101 -7.96 -42.31 -38.37
N GLN A 102 -7.39 -41.36 -39.12
CA GLN A 102 -7.62 -41.21 -40.57
C GLN A 102 -6.37 -41.44 -41.44
N GLN A 103 -5.31 -42.06 -40.93
CA GLN A 103 -4.30 -42.68 -41.79
C GLN A 103 -4.62 -44.18 -41.99
N PRO A 104 -5.31 -44.55 -43.08
CA PRO A 104 -5.06 -45.82 -43.73
C PRO A 104 -3.82 -45.68 -44.62
N GLU A 105 -2.99 -46.71 -44.67
CA GLU A 105 -2.16 -47.18 -45.80
C GLU A 105 -1.19 -48.24 -45.21
N ASN A 106 -1.51 -49.54 -45.20
CA ASN A 106 -1.38 -50.49 -46.32
C ASN A 106 -0.67 -49.88 -47.55
N SER A 107 0.59 -50.20 -47.81
CA SER A 107 1.02 -51.30 -48.70
C SER A 107 2.54 -51.12 -48.93
N GLU A 108 3.42 -52.06 -49.31
CA GLU A 108 3.37 -53.47 -49.67
C GLU A 108 4.83 -53.98 -49.81
N LYS A 109 5.00 -55.29 -49.70
CA LYS A 109 6.09 -56.16 -50.21
C LYS A 109 7.16 -55.55 -51.14
N LYS A 110 8.43 -55.86 -50.84
CA LYS A 110 9.33 -56.58 -51.77
C LYS A 110 10.38 -57.39 -51.01
#